data_AF-A0A3M7GZL4-F1
#
_entry.id   AF-A0A3M7GZL4-F1
#
_cell.length_a   1.000
_cell.length_b   1.000
_cell.length_c   1.000
_cell.angle_alpha   90.00
_cell.angle_beta   90.00
_cell.angle_gamma   90.00
#
_symmetry.space_group_name_H-M   'P 1'
#
loop_
_entity.id
_entity.type
_entity.pdbx_description
1 polymer ?
#
loop_
_entity_poly.entity_id
_entity_poly.type
_entity_poly.pdbx_seq_one_letter_code
_entity_poly.pdbx_strand_id
1 'polypeptide(L)'
;MQRAMVLRSLRLAIPRATPTRSLSTITRSRPTTHPQYTRSASHASPNYVRWLSSKSVADEKIEEITELYATAQDEFEIAMEETEKQTVYAEEDRTAAREELTKVQEAYKAVVEGPDSELASEVKRRIGQRIRELEQGVAAMEEVAKNQD
;
A
#
# COMPACT_ATOMS: atom_id res chain seq x y z
N MET A 1 -6.56 36.05 34.36
CA MET A 1 -6.14 35.07 33.33
C MET A 1 -5.54 35.85 32.15
N GLN A 2 -4.26 36.23 32.25
CA GLN A 2 -3.56 37.03 31.23
C GLN A 2 -3.08 36.13 30.08
N ARG A 3 -3.42 36.49 28.85
CA ARG A 3 -3.00 35.81 27.61
C ARG A 3 -1.68 36.42 27.14
N ALA A 4 -0.60 35.66 27.17
CA ALA A 4 0.69 36.06 26.61
C ALA A 4 0.76 35.73 25.12
N MET A 5 0.80 36.76 24.27
CA MET A 5 1.25 36.64 22.87
C MET A 5 2.74 36.94 22.82
N VAL A 6 3.55 36.02 22.30
CA VAL A 6 4.97 36.25 22.03
C VAL A 6 5.16 36.41 20.53
N LEU A 7 5.44 37.65 20.14
CA LEU A 7 5.91 38.06 18.82
C LEU A 7 7.35 37.59 18.64
N ARG A 8 7.67 36.93 17.53
CA ARG A 8 9.06 36.65 17.13
C ARG A 8 9.34 37.29 15.77
N SER A 9 10.08 38.38 15.83
CA SER A 9 10.47 39.25 14.73
C SER A 9 11.52 38.58 13.84
N LEU A 10 11.30 38.60 12.52
CA LEU A 10 12.27 38.23 11.49
C LEU A 10 13.19 39.43 11.21
N ARG A 11 14.51 39.27 11.42
CA ARG A 11 15.50 40.23 10.91
C ARG A 11 16.08 39.70 9.61
N LEU A 12 15.72 40.34 8.50
CA LEU A 12 16.46 40.29 7.24
C LEU A 12 17.61 41.31 7.33
N ALA A 13 18.83 40.89 7.02
CA ALA A 13 19.97 41.78 6.81
C ALA A 13 20.56 41.53 5.41
N ILE A 14 20.93 42.64 4.77
CA ILE A 14 21.20 42.82 3.33
C ILE A 14 22.75 42.81 3.08
N PRO A 15 23.34 43.22 1.92
CA PRO A 15 24.09 42.31 1.03
C PRO A 15 25.59 42.64 0.78
N ARG A 16 26.26 41.68 0.12
CA ARG A 16 27.32 41.75 -0.94
C ARG A 16 28.55 42.68 -0.80
N ALA A 17 29.75 42.06 -0.92
CA ALA A 17 30.90 42.63 -1.67
C ALA A 17 31.91 41.52 -2.07
N THR A 18 32.51 41.68 -3.25
CA THR A 18 33.37 40.73 -4.00
C THR A 18 34.86 40.76 -3.61
N PRO A 19 35.65 39.71 -3.89
CA PRO A 19 37.09 39.64 -3.58
C PRO A 19 37.98 40.10 -4.74
N THR A 20 39.17 40.65 -4.43
CA THR A 20 40.25 40.89 -5.40
C THR A 20 41.61 40.42 -4.87
N ARG A 21 42.23 39.48 -5.63
CA ARG A 21 43.67 39.29 -5.93
C ARG A 21 44.67 39.06 -4.76
N SER A 22 45.79 38.35 -4.86
CA SER A 22 46.44 37.48 -5.87
C SER A 22 47.78 36.99 -5.27
N LEU A 23 48.31 35.87 -5.82
CA LEU A 23 49.69 35.37 -5.84
C LEU A 23 50.26 34.56 -4.64
N SER A 24 50.71 33.34 -4.97
CA SER A 24 52.11 32.87 -4.88
C SER A 24 52.24 31.40 -4.41
N THR A 25 52.56 30.56 -5.39
CA THR A 25 53.37 29.32 -5.37
C THR A 25 54.16 28.99 -4.10
N ILE A 26 54.02 27.77 -3.55
CA ILE A 26 55.03 26.69 -3.56
C ILE A 26 54.60 25.51 -2.67
N THR A 27 55.01 24.34 -3.14
CA THR A 27 54.80 22.96 -2.71
C THR A 27 55.03 22.64 -1.23
N ARG A 28 54.10 21.88 -0.63
CA ARG A 28 54.43 20.70 0.21
C ARG A 28 53.21 19.78 0.31
N SER A 29 53.23 18.67 -0.42
CA SER A 29 52.28 17.56 -0.21
C SER A 29 52.52 16.95 1.16
N ARG A 30 51.63 17.26 2.09
CA ARG A 30 51.54 16.61 3.40
C ARG A 30 50.48 15.50 3.26
N PRO A 31 50.79 14.22 3.54
CA PRO A 31 49.76 13.21 3.57
C PRO A 31 48.85 13.56 4.75
N THR A 32 47.68 14.12 4.44
CA THR A 32 46.64 14.28 5.44
C THR A 32 46.05 12.89 5.62
N THR A 33 46.33 12.27 6.75
CA THR A 33 45.57 11.13 7.21
C THR A 33 44.17 11.67 7.49
N HIS A 34 43.29 11.66 6.48
CA HIS A 34 41.87 11.86 6.74
C HIS A 34 41.48 10.72 7.68
N PRO A 35 41.01 10.99 8.92
CA PRO A 35 40.29 9.96 9.62
C PRO A 35 39.13 9.63 8.70
N GLN A 36 39.11 8.40 8.18
CA GLN A 36 37.90 7.82 7.63
C GLN A 36 36.92 7.81 8.80
N TYR A 37 36.16 8.89 8.94
CA TYR A 37 34.94 8.85 9.72
C TYR A 37 34.04 7.94 8.91
N THR A 38 34.19 6.64 9.13
CA THR A 38 33.19 5.66 8.79
C THR A 38 31.93 6.22 9.40
N ARG A 39 31.06 6.84 8.58
CA ARG A 39 29.70 7.13 8.99
C ARG A 39 29.21 5.81 9.56
N SER A 40 29.08 5.73 10.89
CA SER A 40 28.49 4.57 11.53
C SER A 40 27.18 4.34 10.81
N ALA A 41 27.10 3.23 10.08
CA ALA A 41 25.85 2.82 9.47
C ALA A 41 24.85 2.78 10.62
N SER A 42 23.75 3.52 10.49
CA SER A 42 22.66 3.46 11.46
C SER A 42 22.20 2.01 11.51
N HIS A 43 22.65 1.25 12.51
CA HIS A 43 22.29 -0.15 12.67
C HIS A 43 20.84 -0.20 13.16
N ALA A 44 19.89 0.01 12.26
CA ALA A 44 18.53 -0.45 12.49
C ALA A 44 18.62 -1.95 12.80
N SER A 45 17.99 -2.38 13.89
CA SER A 45 17.99 -3.79 14.28
C SER A 45 17.52 -4.64 13.08
N PRO A 46 18.22 -5.73 12.71
CA PRO A 46 17.81 -6.59 11.60
C PRO A 46 16.34 -7.03 11.69
N ASN A 47 15.82 -7.20 12.91
CA ASN A 47 14.41 -7.53 13.15
C ASN A 47 13.45 -6.41 12.74
N TYR A 48 13.82 -5.16 12.98
CA TYR A 48 13.00 -4.01 12.62
C TYR A 48 12.97 -3.78 11.10
N VAL A 49 14.12 -3.96 10.44
CA VAL A 49 14.20 -3.90 8.96
C VAL A 49 13.37 -5.01 8.34
N ARG A 50 13.43 -6.23 8.90
CA ARG A 50 12.62 -7.37 8.44
C ARG A 50 11.13 -7.13 8.61
N TRP A 51 10.71 -6.61 9.76
CA TRP A 51 9.30 -6.29 10.01
C TRP A 51 8.77 -5.23 9.05
N LEU A 52 9.52 -4.14 8.82
CA LEU A 52 9.14 -3.12 7.84
C LEU A 52 9.03 -3.69 6.42
N SER A 53 9.95 -4.55 6.02
CA SER A 53 9.91 -5.21 4.70
C SER A 53 8.71 -6.15 4.57
N SER A 54 8.40 -6.95 5.61
CA SER A 54 7.27 -7.88 5.59
C SER A 54 5.96 -7.10 5.57
N LYS A 55 5.91 -5.97 6.28
CA LYS A 55 4.78 -5.03 6.25
C LYS A 55 4.59 -4.39 4.88
N SER A 56 5.65 -3.92 4.21
CA SER A 56 5.51 -3.34 2.87
C SER A 56 5.01 -4.37 1.85
N VAL A 57 5.49 -5.61 1.93
CA VAL A 57 5.00 -6.71 1.07
C VAL A 57 3.55 -7.06 1.38
N ALA A 58 3.15 -7.05 2.66
CA ALA A 58 1.76 -7.26 3.04
C ALA A 58 0.85 -6.13 2.51
N ASP A 59 1.29 -4.88 2.65
CA ASP A 59 0.54 -3.73 2.19
C ASP A 59 0.35 -3.77 0.65
N GLU A 60 1.39 -4.14 -0.11
CA GLU A 60 1.31 -4.34 -1.58
C GLU A 60 0.32 -5.45 -1.96
N LYS A 61 0.37 -6.60 -1.30
CA LYS A 61 -0.58 -7.70 -1.57
C LYS A 61 -2.01 -7.39 -1.16
N ILE A 62 -2.18 -6.60 -0.10
CA ILE A 62 -3.50 -6.16 0.31
C ILE A 62 -4.08 -5.16 -0.70
N GLU A 63 -3.26 -4.27 -1.26
CA GLU A 63 -3.68 -3.35 -2.32
C GLU A 63 -4.15 -4.12 -3.56
N GLU A 64 -3.34 -5.07 -4.06
CA GLU A 64 -3.69 -5.94 -5.19
C GLU A 64 -5.04 -6.67 -4.99
N ILE A 65 -5.23 -7.31 -3.83
CA ILE A 65 -6.49 -8.02 -3.52
C ILE A 65 -7.65 -7.01 -3.37
N THR A 66 -7.40 -5.81 -2.85
CA THR A 66 -8.44 -4.79 -2.70
C THR A 66 -8.90 -4.24 -4.05
N GLU A 67 -8.00 -4.08 -5.01
CA GLU A 67 -8.35 -3.70 -6.38
C GLU A 67 -9.22 -4.77 -7.05
N LEU A 68 -8.81 -6.04 -6.99
CA LEU A 68 -9.61 -7.15 -7.52
C LEU A 68 -10.97 -7.25 -6.82
N TYR A 69 -11.01 -7.03 -5.51
CA TYR A 69 -12.25 -7.02 -4.73
C TYR A 69 -13.19 -5.90 -5.18
N ALA A 70 -12.67 -4.70 -5.47
CA ALA A 70 -13.49 -3.59 -5.95
C ALA A 70 -14.15 -3.93 -7.29
N THR A 71 -13.39 -4.48 -8.23
CA THR A 71 -13.96 -4.96 -9.51
C THR A 71 -14.99 -6.06 -9.31
N ALA A 72 -14.71 -7.06 -8.48
CA ALA A 72 -15.66 -8.13 -8.20
C ALA A 72 -16.94 -7.63 -7.51
N GLN A 73 -16.84 -6.59 -6.68
CA GLN A 73 -17.99 -5.95 -6.05
C GLN A 73 -18.85 -5.21 -7.09
N ASP A 74 -18.24 -4.44 -7.99
CA ASP A 74 -18.97 -3.72 -9.04
C ASP A 74 -19.76 -4.70 -9.93
N GLU A 75 -19.12 -5.79 -10.37
CA GLU A 75 -19.78 -6.83 -11.19
C GLU A 75 -20.89 -7.55 -10.41
N PHE A 76 -20.68 -7.80 -9.11
CA PHE A 76 -21.73 -8.37 -8.25
C PHE A 76 -22.95 -7.44 -8.13
N GLU A 77 -22.74 -6.13 -8.01
CA GLU A 77 -23.82 -5.14 -7.93
C GLU A 77 -24.62 -5.10 -9.24
N ILE A 78 -23.95 -5.14 -10.40
CA ILE A 78 -24.59 -5.24 -11.72
C ILE A 78 -25.40 -6.55 -11.81
N ALA A 79 -24.79 -7.68 -11.46
CA ALA A 79 -25.44 -8.99 -11.53
C ALA A 79 -26.69 -9.09 -10.63
N MET A 80 -26.65 -8.48 -9.45
CA MET A 80 -27.79 -8.38 -8.54
C MET A 80 -28.92 -7.55 -9.16
N GLU A 81 -28.60 -6.36 -9.68
CA GLU A 81 -29.60 -5.48 -10.29
C GLU A 81 -30.27 -6.13 -11.50
N GLU A 82 -29.50 -6.80 -12.36
CA GLU A 82 -30.02 -7.44 -13.57
C GLU A 82 -30.80 -8.72 -13.26
N THR A 83 -30.41 -9.47 -12.22
CA THR A 83 -31.19 -10.61 -11.70
C THR A 83 -32.52 -10.14 -11.11
N GLU A 84 -32.54 -9.06 -10.34
CA GLU A 84 -33.79 -8.49 -9.80
C GLU A 84 -34.75 -8.01 -10.89
N LYS A 85 -34.21 -7.48 -12.00
CA LYS A 85 -34.99 -7.05 -13.16
C LYS A 85 -35.38 -8.18 -14.11
N GLN A 86 -34.89 -9.40 -13.89
CA GLN A 86 -35.09 -10.57 -14.75
C GLN A 86 -34.75 -10.29 -16.22
N THR A 87 -33.61 -9.63 -16.46
CA THR A 87 -33.19 -9.31 -17.83
C THR A 87 -32.51 -10.51 -18.50
N VAL A 88 -32.37 -10.44 -19.81
CA VAL A 88 -31.64 -11.45 -20.60
C VAL A 88 -30.14 -11.47 -20.31
N TYR A 89 -29.59 -10.41 -19.70
CA TYR A 89 -28.16 -10.27 -19.39
C TYR A 89 -27.80 -10.85 -18.02
N ALA A 90 -28.81 -11.06 -17.16
CA ALA A 90 -28.60 -11.50 -15.78
C ALA A 90 -27.73 -12.76 -15.64
N GLU A 91 -27.81 -13.71 -16.57
CA GLU A 91 -26.97 -14.91 -16.53
C GLU A 91 -25.49 -14.61 -16.81
N GLU A 92 -25.21 -13.75 -17.79
CA GLU A 92 -23.85 -13.34 -18.15
C GLU A 92 -23.23 -12.51 -17.03
N ASP A 93 -23.98 -11.57 -16.46
CA ASP A 93 -23.51 -10.72 -15.36
C ASP A 93 -23.21 -11.54 -14.09
N ARG A 94 -24.08 -12.51 -13.74
CA ARG A 94 -23.80 -13.46 -12.64
C ARG A 94 -22.52 -14.26 -12.90
N THR A 95 -22.23 -14.57 -14.16
CA THR A 95 -21.00 -15.28 -14.54
C THR A 95 -19.79 -14.37 -14.37
N ALA A 96 -19.86 -13.11 -14.81
CA ALA A 96 -18.80 -12.12 -14.60
C ALA A 96 -18.47 -11.94 -13.11
N ALA A 97 -19.49 -11.78 -12.25
CA ALA A 97 -19.31 -11.69 -10.81
C ALA A 97 -18.60 -12.93 -10.20
N ARG A 98 -18.92 -14.14 -10.66
CA ARG A 98 -18.24 -15.38 -10.23
C ARG A 98 -16.78 -15.43 -10.67
N GLU A 99 -16.50 -15.04 -11.92
CA GLU A 99 -15.15 -15.04 -12.47
C GLU A 99 -14.26 -14.05 -11.73
N GLU A 100 -14.73 -12.83 -11.49
CA GLU A 100 -13.97 -11.84 -10.74
C GLU A 100 -13.78 -12.28 -9.28
N LEU A 101 -14.81 -12.81 -8.62
CA LEU A 101 -14.65 -13.39 -7.27
C LEU A 101 -13.60 -14.51 -7.24
N THR A 102 -13.54 -15.34 -8.28
CA THR A 102 -12.52 -16.40 -8.40
C THR A 102 -11.12 -15.79 -8.42
N LYS A 103 -10.89 -14.69 -9.15
CA LYS A 103 -9.60 -13.99 -9.16
C LYS A 103 -9.24 -13.45 -7.77
N VAL A 104 -10.20 -12.88 -7.03
CA VAL A 104 -9.98 -12.45 -5.64
C VAL A 104 -9.55 -13.63 -4.76
N GLN A 105 -10.24 -14.76 -4.88
CA GLN A 105 -9.94 -15.97 -4.11
C GLN A 105 -8.56 -16.54 -4.44
N GLU A 106 -8.18 -16.58 -5.71
CA GLU A 106 -6.88 -17.07 -6.16
C GLU A 106 -5.74 -16.18 -5.63
N ALA A 107 -5.87 -14.86 -5.76
CA ALA A 107 -4.88 -13.92 -5.23
C ALA A 107 -4.75 -14.04 -3.71
N TYR A 108 -5.88 -14.14 -2.99
CA TYR A 108 -5.89 -14.32 -1.55
C TYR A 108 -5.27 -15.67 -1.11
N LYS A 109 -5.65 -16.78 -1.76
CA LYS A 109 -5.11 -18.12 -1.47
C LYS A 109 -3.61 -18.18 -1.74
N ALA A 110 -3.14 -17.60 -2.83
CA ALA A 110 -1.72 -17.56 -3.17
C ALA A 110 -0.86 -16.92 -2.06
N VAL A 111 -1.39 -15.89 -1.40
CA VAL A 111 -0.70 -15.24 -0.27
C VAL A 111 -0.85 -16.05 1.02
N VAL A 112 -2.03 -16.57 1.28
CA VAL A 112 -2.37 -17.29 2.52
C VAL A 112 -1.71 -18.65 2.65
N GLU A 113 -1.57 -19.37 1.55
CA GLU A 113 -0.95 -20.70 1.47
C GLU A 113 0.56 -20.60 1.19
N GLY A 114 1.07 -19.38 1.03
CA GLY A 114 2.49 -19.10 0.85
C GLY A 114 3.34 -19.46 2.08
N PRO A 115 4.68 -19.49 1.91
CA PRO A 115 5.61 -19.88 2.97
C PRO A 115 5.74 -18.86 4.11
N ASP A 116 5.30 -17.60 3.89
CA ASP A 116 5.41 -16.53 4.87
C ASP A 116 4.16 -16.43 5.76
N SER A 117 4.26 -17.01 6.95
CA SER A 117 3.17 -17.03 7.93
C SER A 117 2.81 -15.64 8.48
N GLU A 118 3.75 -14.69 8.54
CA GLU A 118 3.47 -13.34 9.05
C GLU A 118 2.66 -12.55 8.01
N LEU A 119 3.09 -12.63 6.75
CA LEU A 119 2.35 -12.08 5.61
C LEU A 119 0.93 -12.66 5.52
N ALA A 120 0.81 -14.00 5.56
CA ALA A 120 -0.48 -14.67 5.50
C ALA A 120 -1.43 -14.23 6.63
N SER A 121 -0.90 -14.03 7.84
CA SER A 121 -1.70 -13.59 8.99
C SER A 121 -2.20 -12.17 8.83
N GLU A 122 -1.37 -11.26 8.31
CA GLU A 122 -1.77 -9.87 8.11
C GLU A 122 -2.83 -9.74 7.00
N VAL A 123 -2.66 -10.46 5.89
CA VAL A 123 -3.66 -10.48 4.80
C VAL A 123 -4.98 -11.07 5.29
N LYS A 124 -4.97 -12.23 5.97
CA LYS A 124 -6.17 -12.83 6.59
C LYS A 124 -6.93 -11.84 7.46
N ARG A 125 -6.20 -11.13 8.33
CA ARG A 125 -6.78 -10.19 9.30
C ARG A 125 -7.44 -8.99 8.61
N ARG A 126 -6.84 -8.46 7.55
CA ARG A 126 -7.32 -7.21 6.93
C ARG A 126 -8.40 -7.40 5.88
N ILE A 127 -8.37 -8.49 5.11
CA ILE A 127 -9.29 -8.66 3.96
C ILE A 127 -10.08 -9.96 3.97
N GLY A 128 -9.69 -10.95 4.76
CA GLY A 128 -10.35 -12.26 4.77
C GLY A 128 -11.83 -12.22 5.16
N GLN A 129 -12.26 -11.27 5.98
CA GLN A 129 -13.69 -11.10 6.31
C GLN A 129 -14.49 -10.57 5.10
N ARG A 130 -13.99 -9.54 4.42
CA ARG A 130 -14.65 -8.92 3.26
C ARG A 130 -14.83 -9.92 2.12
N ILE A 131 -13.81 -10.73 1.85
CA ILE A 131 -13.89 -11.78 0.82
C ILE A 131 -15.01 -12.78 1.14
N ARG A 132 -15.12 -13.24 2.40
CA ARG A 132 -16.19 -14.17 2.80
C ARG A 132 -17.59 -13.56 2.70
N GLU A 133 -17.72 -12.26 2.94
CA GLU A 133 -18.99 -11.55 2.76
C GLU A 133 -19.40 -11.52 1.29
N LEU A 134 -18.46 -11.23 0.39
CA LEU A 134 -18.70 -11.27 -1.06
C LEU A 134 -19.01 -12.69 -1.55
N GLU A 135 -18.30 -13.71 -1.07
CA GLU A 135 -18.59 -15.12 -1.38
C GLU A 135 -20.02 -15.52 -1.00
N GLN A 136 -20.47 -15.12 0.19
CA GLN A 136 -21.83 -15.38 0.65
C GLN A 136 -22.86 -14.59 -0.15
N GLY A 137 -22.54 -13.35 -0.53
CA GLY A 137 -23.38 -12.51 -1.39
C GLY A 137 -23.60 -13.15 -2.76
N VAL A 138 -22.52 -13.55 -3.44
CA VAL A 138 -22.58 -14.22 -4.75
C VAL A 138 -23.35 -15.53 -4.63
N ALA A 139 -23.07 -16.37 -3.62
CA ALA A 139 -23.82 -17.62 -3.42
C ALA A 139 -25.32 -17.38 -3.18
N ALA A 140 -25.69 -16.37 -2.39
CA ALA A 140 -27.10 -16.04 -2.15
C ALA A 140 -27.81 -15.54 -3.41
N MET A 141 -27.15 -14.71 -4.22
CA MET A 141 -27.66 -14.25 -5.51
C MET A 141 -27.94 -15.43 -6.45
N GLU A 142 -27.03 -16.41 -6.51
CA GLU A 142 -27.22 -17.59 -7.35
C GLU A 142 -28.41 -18.45 -6.90
N GLU A 143 -28.62 -18.59 -5.60
CA GLU A 143 -29.80 -19.29 -5.07
C GLU A 143 -31.09 -18.53 -5.43
N VAL A 144 -31.10 -17.20 -5.40
CA VAL A 144 -32.23 -16.40 -5.87
C VAL A 144 -32.50 -16.64 -7.35
N ALA A 145 -31.46 -16.61 -8.19
CA ALA A 145 -31.60 -16.84 -9.63
C ALA A 145 -32.20 -18.22 -9.95
N LYS A 146 -31.74 -19.29 -9.29
CA LYS A 146 -32.29 -20.65 -9.46
C LYS A 146 -33.78 -20.78 -9.11
N ASN A 147 -34.29 -19.89 -8.25
CA ASN A 147 -35.69 -19.88 -7.85
C ASN A 147 -36.57 -19.01 -8.77
N GLN A 148 -35.98 -18.26 -9.69
CA GLN A 148 -36.67 -17.38 -10.64
C GLN A 148 -36.83 -17.98 -12.04
N ASP A 149 -36.04 -19.01 -12.38
CA ASP A 149 -36.21 -19.86 -13.57
C ASP A 149 -37.41 -20.83 -13.45
#